data_AF-A0A3M7AAT3-F1
#
_entry.id   AF-A0A3M7AAT3-F1
#
_cell.length_a   1.000
_cell.length_b   1.000
_cell.length_c   1.000
_cell.angle_alpha   90.00
_cell.angle_beta   90.00
_cell.angle_gamma   90.00
#
_symmetry.space_group_name_H-M   'P 1'
#
loop_
_entity.id
_entity.type
_entity.pdbx_description
1 polymer ?
#
loop_
_entity_poly.entity_id
_entity_poly.type
_entity_poly.pdbx_seq_one_letter_code
_entity_poly.pdbx_strand_id
1 'polypeptide(L)'
;MPRKFHGLKKPKVRQDWSKETLYNLSRLVTPPAANKTFFQQKWMAKSMTRAYHNPYVREGQWTRMFDRRLPSVVSMNHQYLARHDGSEQATGRGSGAEEAPVMRYDGERGQEKRIEKTPYMHMTFYPLERRLDTAIWRALFASSVKQARQFVVHGWVKVNGKRMVYPGYQLNPGDMFQVDPERVMFATGARKKKKTSAVSDQDGREEREADEQGSRVAKSQEEKEVEEQNEVEDPESEAGAATLETDEERE
;
A
#
# COMPACT_ATOMS: atom_id res chain seq x y z
N MET A 1 8.42 1.42 -34.78
CA MET A 1 8.74 0.74 -33.50
C MET A 1 7.47 0.48 -32.70
N PRO A 2 7.32 -0.71 -32.08
CA PRO A 2 6.18 -0.98 -31.21
C PRO A 2 6.17 -0.02 -30.01
N ARG A 3 4.99 0.44 -29.60
CA ARG A 3 4.85 1.32 -28.43
C ARG A 3 5.32 0.58 -27.18
N LYS A 4 6.22 1.19 -26.40
CA LYS A 4 6.66 0.66 -25.11
C LYS A 4 5.48 0.54 -24.14
N PHE A 5 5.40 -0.58 -23.41
CA PHE A 5 4.32 -0.83 -22.44
C PHE A 5 4.40 0.16 -21.26
N HIS A 6 5.61 0.35 -20.72
CA HIS A 6 5.98 1.40 -19.76
C HIS A 6 6.59 2.60 -20.49
N GLY A 7 5.74 3.52 -20.95
CA GLY A 7 6.18 4.79 -21.54
C GLY A 7 6.37 5.86 -20.48
N LEU A 8 7.48 6.62 -20.56
CA LEU A 8 7.78 7.73 -19.62
C LEU A 8 7.30 9.10 -20.12
N LYS A 9 7.08 9.25 -21.44
CA LYS A 9 6.63 10.53 -22.04
C LYS A 9 5.22 10.93 -21.60
N LYS A 10 4.32 9.94 -21.47
CA LYS A 10 2.95 10.13 -20.99
C LYS A 10 2.75 9.18 -19.81
N PRO A 11 2.60 9.69 -18.58
CA PRO A 11 2.48 8.82 -17.41
C PRO A 11 1.22 7.98 -17.54
N LYS A 12 1.41 6.65 -17.53
CA LYS A 12 0.34 5.67 -17.48
C LYS A 12 0.69 4.66 -16.42
N VAL A 13 -0.16 4.57 -15.41
CA VAL A 13 -0.02 3.59 -14.34
C VAL A 13 -0.61 2.26 -14.80
N ARG A 14 0.06 1.17 -14.45
CA ARG A 14 -0.31 -0.21 -14.78
C ARG A 14 -0.53 -1.01 -13.50
N GLN A 15 -1.19 -2.16 -13.61
CA GLN A 15 -1.29 -3.13 -12.52
C GLN A 15 -0.05 -4.02 -12.50
N ASP A 16 1.08 -3.42 -12.12
CA ASP A 16 2.35 -4.10 -11.88
C ASP A 16 3.21 -3.32 -10.87
N TRP A 17 4.25 -3.98 -10.34
CA TRP A 17 5.21 -3.39 -9.40
C TRP A 17 6.50 -2.95 -10.09
N SER A 18 6.42 -2.53 -11.36
CA SER A 18 7.62 -2.12 -12.08
C SER A 18 8.12 -0.76 -11.58
N LYS A 19 9.45 -0.56 -11.62
CA LYS A 19 10.07 0.73 -11.28
C LYS A 19 9.55 1.87 -12.15
N GLU A 20 9.22 1.58 -13.41
CA GLU A 20 8.68 2.57 -14.35
C GLU A 20 7.24 2.94 -14.02
N THR A 21 6.42 1.98 -13.58
CA THR A 21 5.05 2.24 -13.09
C THR A 21 5.08 3.05 -11.81
N LEU A 22 5.99 2.72 -10.88
CA LEU A 22 6.19 3.47 -9.65
C LEU A 22 6.60 4.92 -9.95
N TYR A 23 7.56 5.12 -10.84
CA TYR A 23 7.96 6.45 -11.30
C TYR A 23 6.80 7.20 -12.00
N ASN A 24 5.98 6.51 -12.79
CA ASN A 24 4.81 7.12 -13.41
C ASN A 24 3.70 7.46 -12.40
N LEU A 25 3.61 6.72 -11.29
CA LEU A 25 2.65 6.96 -10.23
C LEU A 25 3.01 8.23 -9.44
N SER A 26 4.29 8.44 -9.11
CA SER A 26 4.74 9.62 -8.35
C SER A 26 4.51 10.95 -9.08
N ARG A 27 4.49 10.92 -10.41
CA ARG A 27 4.24 12.09 -11.29
C ARG A 27 2.81 12.16 -11.82
N LEU A 28 1.93 11.25 -11.43
CA LEU A 28 0.58 11.19 -11.99
C LEU A 28 -0.22 12.38 -11.45
N VAL A 29 -0.78 13.17 -12.37
CA VAL A 29 -1.63 14.32 -12.03
C VAL A 29 -2.94 14.21 -12.78
N THR A 30 -4.04 14.58 -12.14
CA THR A 30 -5.36 14.68 -12.78
C THR A 30 -5.30 15.73 -13.89
N PRO A 31 -5.58 15.37 -15.15
CA PRO A 31 -5.47 16.31 -16.25
C PRO A 31 -6.51 17.43 -16.11
N PRO A 32 -6.15 18.68 -16.45
CA PRO A 32 -7.07 19.81 -16.34
C PRO A 32 -8.26 19.63 -17.30
N ALA A 33 -9.48 19.84 -16.79
CA ALA A 33 -10.72 19.68 -17.57
C ALA A 33 -11.17 20.96 -18.28
N ALA A 34 -10.77 22.14 -17.79
CA ALA A 34 -11.32 23.44 -18.18
C ALA A 34 -11.28 23.71 -19.70
N ASN A 35 -10.15 23.41 -20.36
CA ASN A 35 -9.94 23.75 -21.78
C ASN A 35 -10.17 22.55 -22.71
N LYS A 36 -10.99 21.57 -22.31
CA LYS A 36 -11.21 20.34 -23.07
C LYS A 36 -12.69 20.15 -23.35
N THR A 37 -13.02 19.68 -24.55
CA THR A 37 -14.39 19.28 -24.88
C THR A 37 -14.81 18.06 -24.04
N PHE A 38 -16.11 17.86 -23.87
CA PHE A 38 -16.63 16.71 -23.10
C PHE A 38 -16.12 15.37 -23.65
N PHE A 39 -16.00 15.23 -24.98
CA PHE A 39 -15.41 14.04 -25.60
C PHE A 39 -13.94 13.87 -25.24
N GLN A 40 -13.15 14.95 -25.30
CA GLN A 40 -11.73 14.92 -24.94
C GLN A 40 -11.53 14.53 -23.47
N GLN A 41 -12.35 15.07 -22.56
CA GLN A 41 -12.34 14.70 -21.15
C GLN A 41 -12.62 13.21 -20.95
N LYS A 42 -13.72 12.70 -21.55
CA LYS A 42 -14.07 11.27 -21.49
C LYS A 42 -12.99 10.37 -22.08
N TRP A 43 -12.42 10.74 -23.23
CA TRP A 43 -11.37 9.97 -23.89
C TRP A 43 -10.10 9.91 -23.04
N MET A 44 -9.73 11.02 -22.40
CA MET A 44 -8.59 11.06 -21.48
C MET A 44 -8.83 10.21 -20.25
N ALA A 45 -9.99 10.36 -19.59
CA ALA A 45 -10.38 9.53 -18.46
C ALA A 45 -10.31 8.04 -18.82
N LYS A 46 -10.95 7.63 -19.93
CA LYS A 46 -10.89 6.28 -20.47
C LYS A 46 -9.45 5.80 -20.66
N SER A 47 -8.60 6.61 -21.28
CA SER A 47 -7.22 6.22 -21.60
C SER A 47 -6.36 6.01 -20.36
N MET A 48 -6.61 6.76 -19.28
CA MET A 48 -5.91 6.66 -18.00
C MET A 48 -6.45 5.48 -17.19
N THR A 49 -7.76 5.36 -17.02
CA THR A 49 -8.36 4.33 -16.17
C THR A 49 -8.22 2.93 -16.78
N ARG A 50 -8.47 2.77 -18.10
CA ARG A 50 -8.22 1.49 -18.80
C ARG A 50 -6.75 1.11 -18.85
N ALA A 51 -5.83 2.05 -18.63
CA ALA A 51 -4.41 1.72 -18.56
C ALA A 51 -4.07 0.93 -17.28
N TYR A 52 -4.77 1.23 -16.19
CA TYR A 52 -4.62 0.56 -14.89
C TYR A 52 -5.54 -0.64 -14.79
N HIS A 53 -6.86 -0.47 -14.86
CA HIS A 53 -7.83 -1.54 -14.61
C HIS A 53 -7.76 -2.62 -15.69
N ASN A 54 -7.09 -3.74 -15.39
CA ASN A 54 -6.86 -4.90 -16.26
C ASN A 54 -6.68 -4.54 -17.76
N PRO A 55 -5.49 -4.04 -18.15
CA PRO A 55 -5.21 -3.63 -19.53
C PRO A 55 -5.16 -4.80 -20.52
N TYR A 56 -5.18 -6.04 -20.03
CA TYR A 56 -5.15 -7.25 -20.85
C TYR A 56 -6.55 -7.68 -21.34
N VAL A 57 -7.61 -7.13 -20.75
CA VAL A 57 -8.98 -7.29 -21.25
C VAL A 57 -9.17 -6.41 -22.48
N ARG A 58 -9.59 -7.02 -23.60
CA ARG A 58 -9.90 -6.32 -24.84
C ARG A 58 -11.10 -5.38 -24.64
N GLU A 59 -11.09 -4.25 -25.34
CA GLU A 59 -12.12 -3.22 -25.17
C GLU A 59 -13.55 -3.74 -25.41
N GLY A 60 -13.75 -4.56 -26.46
CA GLY A 60 -15.06 -5.16 -26.74
C GLY A 60 -15.54 -6.19 -25.70
N GLN A 61 -14.60 -6.77 -24.94
CA GLN A 61 -14.96 -7.61 -23.79
C GLN A 61 -15.29 -6.76 -22.57
N TRP A 62 -14.52 -5.69 -22.35
CA TRP A 62 -14.79 -4.71 -21.29
C TRP A 62 -16.18 -4.09 -21.44
N THR A 63 -16.56 -3.64 -22.63
CA THR A 63 -17.88 -3.03 -22.87
C THR A 63 -19.05 -3.96 -22.55
N ARG A 64 -18.88 -5.28 -22.71
CA ARG A 64 -19.89 -6.28 -22.35
C ARG A 64 -19.93 -6.58 -20.85
N MET A 65 -18.81 -6.41 -20.15
CA MET A 65 -18.71 -6.62 -18.70
C MET A 65 -19.07 -5.37 -17.89
N PHE A 66 -19.03 -4.19 -18.49
CA PHE A 66 -19.35 -2.93 -17.83
C PHE A 66 -20.79 -2.93 -17.35
N ASP A 67 -20.97 -2.85 -16.03
CA ASP A 67 -22.28 -2.73 -15.40
C ASP A 67 -22.52 -1.26 -15.00
N ARG A 68 -23.73 -0.79 -15.28
CA ARG A 68 -24.22 0.54 -14.86
C ARG A 68 -24.75 0.54 -13.43
N ARG A 69 -25.06 -0.64 -12.88
CA ARG A 69 -25.52 -0.82 -11.50
C ARG A 69 -24.30 -0.81 -10.59
N LEU A 70 -24.16 0.25 -9.80
CA LEU A 70 -23.02 0.44 -8.90
C LEU A 70 -23.44 0.03 -7.48
N PRO A 71 -22.87 -1.05 -6.91
CA PRO A 71 -23.20 -1.47 -5.56
C PRO A 71 -22.66 -0.47 -4.51
N SER A 72 -23.42 -0.26 -3.44
CA SER A 72 -23.06 0.57 -2.29
C SER A 72 -23.67 0.00 -1.01
N VAL A 73 -23.11 0.35 0.14
CA VAL A 73 -23.59 -0.08 1.46
C VAL A 73 -23.79 1.14 2.37
N VAL A 74 -24.77 1.06 3.26
CA VAL A 74 -25.05 2.06 4.29
C VAL A 74 -24.84 1.41 5.65
N SER A 75 -23.94 1.95 6.45
CA SER A 75 -23.73 1.49 7.83
C SER A 75 -24.82 2.07 8.73
N MET A 76 -25.59 1.21 9.38
CA MET A 76 -26.61 1.60 10.36
C MET A 76 -26.13 1.29 11.78
N ASN A 77 -26.26 2.24 12.70
CA ASN A 77 -25.88 2.04 14.09
C ASN A 77 -27.02 1.32 14.85
N HIS A 78 -26.71 0.14 15.40
CA HIS A 78 -27.68 -0.66 16.15
C HIS A 78 -28.19 0.04 17.42
N GLN A 79 -27.37 0.86 18.10
CA GLN A 79 -27.78 1.60 19.30
C GLN A 79 -28.85 2.65 18.97
N TYR A 80 -28.72 3.30 17.81
CA TYR A 80 -29.69 4.26 17.32
C TYR A 80 -31.00 3.55 16.94
N LEU A 81 -30.92 2.45 16.18
CA LEU A 81 -32.09 1.64 15.81
C LEU A 81 -32.86 1.06 17.01
N ALA A 82 -32.18 0.80 18.12
CA ALA A 82 -32.82 0.31 19.34
C ALA A 82 -33.56 1.42 20.11
N ARG A 83 -33.11 2.67 20.02
CA ARG A 83 -33.67 3.82 20.75
C ARG A 83 -34.72 4.58 19.95
N HIS A 84 -34.59 4.58 18.62
CA HIS A 84 -35.36 5.38 17.70
C HIS A 84 -35.95 4.49 16.60
N ASP A 85 -37.22 4.72 16.26
CA ASP A 85 -37.95 4.04 15.19
C ASP A 85 -37.84 4.77 13.83
N GLY A 86 -37.19 5.94 13.81
CA GLY A 86 -36.99 6.78 12.63
C GLY A 86 -38.06 7.86 12.45
N SER A 87 -39.09 7.92 13.31
CA SER A 87 -40.13 8.94 13.26
C SER A 87 -39.58 10.36 13.46
N GLU A 88 -38.49 10.50 14.22
CA GLU A 88 -37.85 11.79 14.49
C GLU A 88 -37.24 12.42 13.23
N GLN A 89 -36.83 11.60 12.25
CA GLN A 89 -36.30 12.07 10.96
C GLN A 89 -37.39 12.73 10.09
N ALA A 90 -38.66 12.44 10.35
CA ALA A 90 -39.80 12.99 9.60
C ALA A 90 -40.48 14.17 10.32
N THR A 91 -39.94 14.62 11.46
CA THR A 91 -40.47 15.77 12.20
C THR A 91 -40.52 17.05 11.35
N GLY A 92 -41.29 18.04 11.80
CA GLY A 92 -41.51 19.29 11.05
C GLY A 92 -42.49 19.07 9.89
N ARG A 93 -41.98 19.14 8.64
CA ARG A 93 -42.78 18.98 7.41
C ARG A 93 -42.33 17.77 6.57
N GLY A 94 -41.70 16.76 7.19
CA GLY A 94 -41.22 15.55 6.54
C GLY A 94 -39.74 15.55 6.13
N SER A 95 -39.05 16.69 6.21
CA SER A 95 -37.61 16.81 5.96
C SER A 95 -36.75 16.72 7.23
N GLY A 96 -37.37 16.50 8.39
CA GLY A 96 -36.77 16.65 9.70
C GLY A 96 -37.00 18.06 10.27
N ALA A 97 -36.94 18.18 11.60
CA ALA A 97 -36.98 19.47 12.28
C ALA A 97 -35.80 20.35 11.83
N GLU A 98 -36.08 21.64 11.60
CA GLU A 98 -35.02 22.60 11.30
C GLU A 98 -34.15 22.78 12.54
N GLU A 99 -32.91 22.29 12.46
CA GLU A 99 -31.91 22.60 13.48
C GLU A 99 -31.46 24.05 13.29
N ALA A 100 -31.68 24.90 14.30
CA ALA A 100 -31.06 26.21 14.32
C ALA A 100 -29.53 26.03 14.24
N PRO A 101 -28.81 26.86 13.47
CA PRO A 101 -27.36 26.76 13.40
C PRO A 101 -26.82 26.86 14.84
N VAL A 102 -26.11 25.82 15.28
CA VAL A 102 -25.53 25.79 16.62
C VAL A 102 -24.46 26.88 16.70
N MET A 103 -24.85 28.07 17.16
CA MET A 103 -23.92 29.13 17.57
C MET A 103 -23.24 28.66 18.85
N ARG A 104 -22.14 27.90 18.72
CA ARG A 104 -21.21 27.76 19.85
C ARG A 104 -20.61 29.14 20.13
N TYR A 105 -20.67 29.59 21.37
CA TYR A 105 -20.11 30.87 21.83
C TYR A 105 -18.57 30.93 21.75
N ASP A 106 -17.93 29.81 21.42
CA ASP A 106 -16.49 29.61 21.61
C ASP A 106 -15.65 29.96 20.38
N GLY A 107 -16.10 30.87 19.48
CA GLY A 107 -15.32 31.38 18.33
C GLY A 107 -14.92 30.35 17.25
N GLU A 108 -15.00 29.07 17.56
CA GLU A 108 -14.80 27.94 16.69
C GLU A 108 -16.12 27.66 15.99
N ARG A 109 -16.19 28.05 14.71
CA ARG A 109 -17.27 27.74 13.79
C ARG A 109 -17.69 26.28 14.01
N GLY A 110 -18.84 26.08 14.67
CA GLY A 110 -19.36 24.75 14.99
C GLY A 110 -19.32 23.92 13.72
N GLN A 111 -18.58 22.81 13.75
CA GLN A 111 -18.48 21.93 12.58
C GLN A 111 -19.90 21.44 12.27
N GLU A 112 -20.50 21.99 11.21
CA GLU A 112 -21.70 21.41 10.60
C GLU A 112 -21.43 19.90 10.45
N LYS A 113 -22.39 19.05 10.86
CA LYS A 113 -22.35 17.62 10.58
C LYS A 113 -22.33 17.42 9.06
N ARG A 114 -21.15 17.42 8.45
CA ARG A 114 -20.97 17.16 7.04
C ARG A 114 -21.13 15.67 6.81
N ILE A 115 -22.26 15.28 6.24
CA ILE A 115 -22.48 13.90 5.79
C ILE A 115 -21.47 13.61 4.68
N GLU A 116 -20.62 12.61 4.89
CA GLU A 116 -19.67 12.16 3.87
C GLU A 116 -20.42 11.58 2.66
N LYS A 117 -20.07 12.03 1.46
CA LYS A 117 -20.72 11.58 0.23
C LYS A 117 -20.13 10.24 -0.22
N THR A 118 -21.00 9.27 -0.48
CA THR A 118 -20.58 7.96 -1.01
C THR A 118 -19.99 8.09 -2.43
N PRO A 119 -18.74 7.63 -2.67
CA PRO A 119 -18.08 7.80 -3.97
C PRO A 119 -18.47 6.71 -4.98
N TYR A 120 -19.70 6.75 -5.49
CA TYR A 120 -20.22 5.76 -6.46
C TYR A 120 -19.31 5.55 -7.68
N MET A 121 -18.73 6.63 -8.21
CA MET A 121 -17.95 6.57 -9.46
C MET A 121 -16.66 5.74 -9.35
N HIS A 122 -16.15 5.50 -8.14
CA HIS A 122 -14.99 4.61 -7.94
C HIS A 122 -15.32 3.15 -8.24
N MET A 123 -16.61 2.76 -8.18
CA MET A 123 -17.05 1.39 -8.46
C MET A 123 -17.12 1.07 -9.96
N THR A 124 -16.82 2.01 -10.84
CA THR A 124 -16.91 1.80 -12.31
C THR A 124 -16.21 0.55 -12.83
N PHE A 125 -15.13 0.08 -12.19
CA PHE A 125 -14.37 -1.11 -12.59
C PHE A 125 -14.58 -2.33 -11.69
N TYR A 126 -15.55 -2.32 -10.77
CA TYR A 126 -15.81 -3.44 -9.85
C TYR A 126 -15.97 -4.81 -10.54
N PRO A 127 -16.54 -4.94 -11.77
CA PRO A 127 -16.70 -6.25 -12.41
C PRO A 127 -15.35 -6.89 -12.79
N LEU A 128 -14.31 -6.09 -13.02
CA LEU A 128 -12.97 -6.60 -13.31
C LEU A 128 -12.33 -7.23 -12.07
N GLU A 129 -12.67 -6.75 -10.88
CA GLU A 129 -12.04 -7.20 -9.64
C GLU A 129 -12.52 -8.60 -9.24
N ARG A 130 -13.68 -9.03 -9.77
CA ARG A 130 -14.18 -10.42 -9.64
C ARG A 130 -13.37 -11.44 -10.43
N ARG A 131 -12.56 -11.02 -11.41
CA ARG A 131 -11.79 -11.94 -12.24
C ARG A 131 -10.68 -12.59 -11.44
N LEU A 132 -10.48 -13.90 -11.62
CA LEU A 132 -9.46 -14.67 -10.93
C LEU A 132 -8.04 -14.07 -11.10
N ASP A 133 -7.67 -13.65 -12.30
CA ASP A 133 -6.37 -13.03 -12.55
C ASP A 133 -6.15 -11.72 -11.76
N THR A 134 -7.21 -10.96 -11.55
CA THR A 134 -7.15 -9.66 -10.87
C THR A 134 -7.19 -9.87 -9.35
N ALA A 135 -7.99 -10.82 -8.87
CA ALA A 135 -8.03 -11.21 -7.46
C ALA A 135 -6.68 -11.74 -6.94
N ILE A 136 -5.99 -12.58 -7.72
CA ILE A 136 -4.63 -13.08 -7.38
C ILE A 136 -3.65 -11.93 -7.21
N TRP A 137 -3.69 -10.93 -8.10
CA TRP A 137 -2.83 -9.76 -8.01
C TRP A 137 -3.19 -8.86 -6.81
N ARG A 138 -4.49 -8.71 -6.50
CA ARG A 138 -4.95 -7.97 -5.31
C ARG A 138 -4.53 -8.65 -4.00
N ALA A 139 -4.42 -9.97 -3.98
CA ALA A 139 -3.89 -10.75 -2.86
C ALA A 139 -2.36 -10.74 -2.75
N LEU A 140 -1.65 -9.96 -3.59
CA LEU A 140 -0.19 -9.83 -3.60
C LEU A 140 0.57 -11.13 -3.93
N PHE A 141 -0.09 -12.13 -4.53
CA PHE A 141 0.54 -13.39 -4.94
C PHE A 141 1.31 -13.31 -6.26
N ALA A 142 1.17 -12.20 -6.99
CA ALA A 142 1.87 -11.96 -8.24
C ALA A 142 2.29 -10.48 -8.34
N SER A 143 3.42 -10.22 -9.00
CA SER A 143 3.91 -8.84 -9.19
C SER A 143 3.09 -8.02 -10.19
N SER A 144 2.31 -8.69 -11.05
CA SER A 144 1.48 -8.07 -12.09
C SER A 144 0.28 -8.94 -12.43
N VAL A 145 -0.81 -8.32 -12.89
CA VAL A 145 -1.97 -9.03 -13.45
C VAL A 145 -1.60 -9.91 -14.65
N LYS A 146 -0.57 -9.54 -15.44
CA LYS A 146 -0.09 -10.41 -16.53
C LYS A 146 0.52 -11.71 -15.99
N GLN A 147 1.29 -11.59 -14.92
CA GLN A 147 1.94 -12.72 -14.27
C GLN A 147 0.89 -13.60 -13.58
N ALA A 148 -0.08 -13.00 -12.87
CA ALA A 148 -1.22 -13.71 -12.31
C ALA A 148 -2.00 -14.49 -13.39
N ARG A 149 -2.24 -13.88 -14.55
CA ARG A 149 -2.85 -14.56 -15.70
C ARG A 149 -2.04 -15.77 -16.16
N GLN A 150 -0.71 -15.65 -16.21
CA GLN A 150 0.16 -16.80 -16.54
C GLN A 150 0.05 -17.90 -15.50
N PHE A 151 -0.01 -17.57 -14.21
CA PHE A 151 -0.15 -18.57 -13.15
C PHE A 151 -1.42 -19.40 -13.32
N VAL A 152 -2.53 -18.73 -13.65
CA VAL A 152 -3.80 -19.39 -13.96
C VAL A 152 -3.68 -20.24 -15.23
N VAL A 153 -3.16 -19.71 -16.34
CA VAL A 153 -3.05 -20.45 -17.62
C VAL A 153 -2.12 -21.67 -17.53
N HIS A 154 -1.03 -21.58 -16.76
CA HIS A 154 -0.17 -22.73 -16.46
C HIS A 154 -0.80 -23.68 -15.44
N GLY A 155 -1.88 -23.26 -14.79
CA GLY A 155 -2.68 -24.05 -13.88
C GLY A 155 -1.98 -24.32 -12.54
N TRP A 156 -1.24 -23.32 -12.04
CA TRP A 156 -0.69 -23.27 -10.69
C TRP A 156 -1.68 -22.71 -9.66
N VAL A 157 -2.94 -22.54 -10.07
CA VAL A 157 -4.01 -21.98 -9.26
C VAL A 157 -5.13 -22.99 -9.10
N LYS A 158 -5.64 -23.12 -7.88
CA LYS A 158 -6.81 -23.90 -7.54
C LYS A 158 -7.90 -22.99 -6.99
N VAL A 159 -9.15 -23.22 -7.37
CA VAL A 159 -10.33 -22.58 -6.79
C VAL A 159 -11.18 -23.69 -6.17
N ASN A 160 -11.48 -23.59 -4.88
CA ASN A 160 -12.23 -24.59 -4.11
C ASN A 160 -11.63 -26.01 -4.30
N GLY A 161 -10.29 -26.11 -4.24
CA GLY A 161 -9.54 -27.35 -4.42
C GLY A 161 -9.38 -27.84 -5.88
N LYS A 162 -10.11 -27.27 -6.85
CA LYS A 162 -10.05 -27.66 -8.27
C LYS A 162 -9.11 -26.76 -9.06
N ARG A 163 -8.26 -27.36 -9.90
CA ARG A 163 -7.35 -26.61 -10.79
C ARG A 163 -8.16 -25.74 -11.75
N MET A 164 -7.88 -24.44 -11.77
CA MET A 164 -8.58 -23.48 -12.63
C MET A 164 -7.60 -22.88 -13.63
N VAL A 165 -7.86 -23.10 -14.93
CA VAL A 165 -6.97 -22.66 -16.02
C VAL A 165 -7.50 -21.39 -16.73
N TYR A 166 -8.71 -20.95 -16.37
CA TYR A 166 -9.37 -19.81 -17.00
C TYR A 166 -9.19 -18.53 -16.19
N PRO A 167 -8.36 -17.56 -16.63
CA PRO A 167 -8.17 -16.29 -15.92
C PRO A 167 -9.41 -15.39 -15.94
N GLY A 168 -10.36 -15.66 -16.85
CA GLY A 168 -11.65 -14.99 -16.91
C GLY A 168 -12.70 -15.56 -15.97
N TYR A 169 -12.37 -16.57 -15.15
CA TYR A 169 -13.28 -17.05 -14.13
C TYR A 169 -13.67 -15.92 -13.17
N GLN A 170 -14.96 -15.71 -12.97
CA GLN A 170 -15.49 -14.73 -12.03
C GLN A 170 -15.72 -15.43 -10.69
N LEU A 171 -15.01 -14.98 -9.67
CA LEU A 171 -15.20 -15.48 -8.31
C LEU A 171 -16.61 -15.12 -7.81
N ASN A 172 -17.18 -16.06 -7.08
CA ASN A 172 -18.39 -15.88 -6.29
C ASN A 172 -18.02 -15.55 -4.84
N PRO A 173 -18.91 -14.86 -4.10
CA PRO A 173 -18.72 -14.67 -2.67
C PRO A 173 -18.52 -16.02 -1.97
N GLY A 174 -17.44 -16.16 -1.20
CA GLY A 174 -17.09 -17.39 -0.50
C GLY A 174 -16.13 -18.32 -1.25
N ASP A 175 -15.80 -18.06 -2.52
CA ASP A 175 -14.80 -18.86 -3.22
C ASP A 175 -13.40 -18.69 -2.62
N MET A 176 -12.69 -19.79 -2.43
CA MET A 176 -11.31 -19.82 -1.97
C MET A 176 -10.37 -20.15 -3.13
N PHE A 177 -9.46 -19.23 -3.47
CA PHE A 177 -8.40 -19.51 -4.43
C PHE A 177 -7.05 -19.69 -3.73
N GLN A 178 -6.25 -20.63 -4.23
CA GLN A 178 -4.93 -20.95 -3.73
C GLN A 178 -3.94 -20.95 -4.89
N VAL A 179 -2.76 -20.39 -4.67
CA VAL A 179 -1.66 -20.36 -5.65
C VAL A 179 -0.52 -21.21 -5.11
N ASP A 180 0.19 -21.88 -6.00
CA ASP A 180 1.43 -22.59 -5.67
C ASP A 180 2.46 -21.67 -4.96
N PRO A 181 2.88 -21.97 -3.72
CA PRO A 181 3.77 -21.11 -2.93
C PRO A 181 5.10 -20.80 -3.62
N GLU A 182 5.68 -21.75 -4.36
CA GLU A 182 6.94 -21.52 -5.06
C GLU A 182 6.82 -20.41 -6.12
N ARG A 183 5.66 -20.33 -6.77
CA ARG A 183 5.37 -19.32 -7.80
C ARG A 183 5.16 -17.96 -7.17
N VAL A 184 4.56 -17.91 -5.99
CA VAL A 184 4.41 -16.68 -5.21
C VAL A 184 5.78 -16.16 -4.80
N MET A 185 6.62 -17.00 -4.19
CA MET A 185 7.99 -16.65 -3.79
C MET A 185 8.82 -16.15 -4.98
N PHE A 186 8.69 -16.77 -6.15
CA PHE A 186 9.35 -16.30 -7.37
C PHE A 186 8.83 -14.94 -7.86
N ALA A 187 7.53 -14.66 -7.68
CA ALA A 187 6.92 -13.41 -8.14
C ALA A 187 7.22 -12.22 -7.24
N THR A 188 7.17 -12.43 -5.93
CA THR A 188 7.36 -11.39 -4.92
C THR A 188 8.83 -11.21 -4.55
N GLY A 189 9.62 -12.27 -4.66
CA GLY A 189 11.04 -12.26 -4.36
C GLY A 189 11.87 -11.42 -5.34
N ALA A 190 13.08 -11.08 -4.89
CA ALA A 190 14.06 -10.43 -5.73
C ALA A 190 14.41 -11.30 -6.96
N ARG A 191 14.76 -10.65 -8.07
CA ARG A 191 15.15 -11.36 -9.29
C ARG A 191 16.42 -12.16 -9.03
N LYS A 192 16.36 -13.47 -9.28
CA LYS A 192 17.55 -14.33 -9.28
C LYS A 192 18.54 -13.87 -10.36
N LYS A 193 19.64 -13.22 -9.95
CA LYS A 193 20.76 -12.88 -10.82
C LYS A 193 21.54 -14.15 -11.14
N LYS A 194 21.98 -14.32 -12.38
CA LYS A 194 22.87 -15.44 -12.73
C LYS A 194 24.25 -15.13 -12.17
N LYS A 195 24.92 -16.11 -11.55
CA LYS A 195 26.27 -15.93 -10.99
C LYS A 195 27.30 -15.39 -11.99
N THR A 196 27.06 -15.57 -13.28
CA THR A 196 27.95 -15.12 -14.37
C THR A 196 27.60 -13.72 -14.90
N SER A 197 26.71 -12.97 -14.24
CA SER A 197 26.26 -11.67 -14.73
C SER A 197 27.07 -10.54 -14.10
N ALA A 198 27.49 -9.55 -14.89
CA ALA A 198 28.26 -8.41 -14.36
C ALA A 198 27.54 -7.68 -13.20
N VAL A 199 26.21 -7.76 -13.14
CA VAL A 199 25.40 -7.18 -12.06
C VAL A 199 25.46 -8.02 -10.78
N SER A 200 25.62 -9.35 -10.86
CA SER A 200 25.84 -10.17 -9.65
C SER A 200 27.22 -9.94 -9.05
N ASP A 201 28.22 -9.62 -9.88
CA ASP A 201 29.57 -9.30 -9.40
C ASP A 201 29.60 -7.94 -8.70
N GLN A 202 28.80 -6.97 -9.17
CA GLN A 202 28.62 -5.66 -8.51
C GLN A 202 27.88 -5.81 -7.18
N ASP A 203 26.73 -6.49 -7.16
CA ASP A 203 25.98 -6.77 -5.93
C ASP A 203 26.81 -7.55 -4.90
N GLY A 204 27.53 -8.59 -5.33
CA GLY A 204 28.38 -9.36 -4.42
C GLY A 204 29.56 -8.55 -3.87
N ARG A 205 29.94 -7.45 -4.54
CA ARG A 205 30.92 -6.49 -4.03
C ARG A 205 30.27 -5.52 -3.05
N GLU A 206 29.07 -5.02 -3.35
CA GLU A 206 28.28 -4.17 -2.43
C GLU A 206 27.89 -4.92 -1.14
N GLU A 207 27.51 -6.20 -1.22
CA GLU A 207 27.22 -7.05 -0.05
C GLU A 207 28.47 -7.25 0.83
N ARG A 208 29.65 -7.47 0.23
CA ARG A 208 30.92 -7.57 0.97
C ARG A 208 31.32 -6.23 1.60
N GLU A 209 31.11 -5.13 0.89
CA GLU A 209 31.37 -3.78 1.42
C GLU A 209 30.41 -3.44 2.58
N ALA A 210 29.15 -3.88 2.49
CA ALA A 210 28.17 -3.74 3.56
C ALA A 210 28.51 -4.62 4.79
N ASP A 211 28.96 -5.86 4.59
CA ASP A 211 29.44 -6.74 5.67
C ASP A 211 30.73 -6.21 6.32
N GLU A 212 31.66 -5.66 5.54
CA GLU A 212 32.84 -4.97 6.06
C GLU A 212 32.49 -3.71 6.85
N GLN A 213 31.49 -2.94 6.41
CA GLN A 213 31.00 -1.78 7.15
C GLN A 213 30.28 -2.20 8.43
N GLY A 214 29.42 -3.23 8.37
CA GLY A 214 28.73 -3.77 9.54
C GLY A 214 29.69 -4.32 10.59
N SER A 215 30.74 -5.04 10.17
CA SER A 215 31.78 -5.53 11.09
C SER A 215 32.65 -4.43 11.68
N ARG A 216 32.96 -3.36 10.92
CA ARG A 216 33.64 -2.16 11.47
C ARG A 216 32.77 -1.41 12.48
N VAL A 217 31.46 -1.31 12.23
CA VAL A 217 30.51 -0.68 13.18
C VAL A 217 30.38 -1.53 14.45
N ALA A 218 30.27 -2.85 14.32
CA ALA A 218 30.22 -3.74 15.47
C ALA A 218 31.50 -3.65 16.33
N LYS A 219 32.67 -3.65 15.69
CA LYS A 219 33.96 -3.53 16.39
C LYS A 219 34.15 -2.19 17.10
N SER A 220 33.66 -1.10 16.51
CA SER A 220 33.70 0.23 17.14
C SER A 220 32.64 0.41 18.24
N GLN A 221 31.59 -0.41 18.26
CA GLN A 221 30.65 -0.48 19.40
C GLN A 221 31.25 -1.29 20.55
N GLU A 222 31.89 -2.42 20.28
CA GLU A 222 32.64 -3.19 21.29
C GLU A 222 33.77 -2.35 21.92
N GLU A 223 34.54 -1.60 21.12
CA GLU A 223 35.60 -0.73 21.65
C GLU A 223 35.06 0.39 22.55
N LYS A 224 33.87 0.93 22.25
CA LYS A 224 33.20 1.93 23.09
C LYS A 224 32.61 1.35 24.38
N GLU A 225 32.04 0.14 24.32
CA GLU A 225 31.56 -0.56 25.52
C GLU A 225 32.70 -0.93 26.47
N VAL A 226 33.90 -1.22 25.92
CA VAL A 226 35.12 -1.47 26.72
C VAL A 226 35.69 -0.17 27.30
N GLU A 227 35.63 0.96 26.58
CA GLU A 227 36.00 2.28 27.11
C GLU A 227 35.07 2.75 28.23
N GLU A 228 33.74 2.60 28.07
CA GLU A 228 32.76 2.92 29.13
C GLU A 228 32.92 2.03 30.38
N GLN A 229 33.36 0.78 30.22
CA GLN A 229 33.66 -0.09 31.37
C GLN A 229 34.95 0.31 32.10
N ASN A 230 35.98 0.77 31.39
CA ASN A 230 37.22 1.25 31.99
C ASN A 230 37.05 2.62 32.68
N GLU A 231 36.20 3.52 32.17
CA GLU A 231 35.93 4.82 32.83
C GLU A 231 35.15 4.69 34.15
N VAL A 232 34.45 3.57 34.38
CA VAL A 232 33.69 3.34 35.62
C VAL A 232 34.56 2.75 36.75
N GLU A 233 35.74 2.17 36.43
CA GLU A 233 36.63 1.56 37.44
C GLU A 233 37.62 2.53 38.11
N ASP A 234 37.77 3.79 37.66
CA ASP A 234 38.72 4.77 38.26
C ASP A 234 38.03 5.98 38.92
N PRO A 235 37.53 5.84 40.18
CA PRO A 235 37.52 6.99 41.08
C PRO A 235 37.89 6.65 42.53
N GLU A 236 39.00 5.93 42.80
CA GLU A 236 39.56 5.85 44.17
C GLU A 236 41.10 5.76 44.17
N SER A 237 41.83 6.83 43.84
CA SER A 237 43.24 6.94 44.24
C SER A 237 43.80 8.37 44.26
N GLU A 238 43.12 9.36 44.83
CA GLU A 238 43.80 10.61 45.21
C GLU A 238 43.05 11.38 46.32
N ALA A 239 43.11 10.87 47.55
CA ALA A 239 42.82 11.66 48.75
C ALA A 239 43.61 11.13 49.97
N GLY A 240 44.59 11.91 50.44
CA GLY A 240 44.97 11.93 51.85
C GLY A 240 46.34 11.38 52.23
N ALA A 241 47.41 12.15 51.96
CA ALA A 241 48.63 12.10 52.77
C ALA A 241 49.05 13.54 53.10
N ALA A 242 48.48 14.08 54.18
CA ALA A 242 48.95 15.30 54.84
C ALA A 242 49.70 14.92 56.13
N THR A 243 50.86 15.53 56.30
CA THR A 243 51.92 15.28 57.28
C THR A 243 51.74 16.01 58.63
N LEU A 244 52.60 15.64 59.59
CA LEU A 244 53.09 16.33 60.82
C LEU A 244 52.47 15.81 62.14
N GLU A 245 53.16 15.00 62.94
CA GLU A 245 54.32 15.25 63.85
C GLU A 245 53.80 15.28 65.32
N THR A 246 54.24 14.30 66.14
CA THR A 246 55.05 14.46 67.40
C THR A 246 54.37 15.28 68.50
N ASP A 247 54.52 15.04 69.80
CA ASP A 247 54.99 14.00 70.69
C ASP A 247 54.47 14.42 72.09
N GLU A 248 54.34 13.46 73.01
CA GLU A 248 54.45 13.61 74.47
C GLU A 248 53.65 14.70 75.24
N GLU A 249 52.81 14.26 76.19
CA GLU A 249 53.09 14.46 77.62
C GLU A 249 52.17 13.58 78.49
N ARG A 250 52.72 13.16 79.63
CA ARG A 250 52.22 12.18 80.60
C ARG A 250 51.04 12.69 81.43
N GLU A 251 50.08 11.80 81.73
CA GLU A 251 49.66 11.35 83.08
C GLU A 251 48.67 10.18 82.99
#